data_AF-A0A293LFR9-F1
#
_entry.id   AF-A0A293LFR9-F1
#
_cell.length_a   1.000
_cell.length_b   1.000
_cell.length_c   1.000
_cell.angle_alpha   90.00
_cell.angle_beta   90.00
_cell.angle_gamma   90.00
#
_symmetry.space_group_name_H-M   'P 1'
#
loop_
_entity.id
_entity.type
_entity.pdbx_description
1 polymer ?
#
loop_
_entity_poly.entity_id
_entity_poly.type
_entity_poly.pdbx_seq_one_letter_code
_entity_poly.pdbx_strand_id
1 'polypeptide(L)'
;MIVHCKQRHVLLLLVVSAFVFLLYQVLSLRDLQLSAKEGCSWRQIDDDYCDCEDGSDETKTNACPQSRFQCKTGTSLPSSRLNDGICDCCDGSDEWLGRTVPSEIRLTDAQQEKVGVFQSPCKDRCSK
;
A
#
# COMPACT_ATOMS: atom_id res chain seq x y z
N MET A 1 5.75 15.73 20.78
CA MET A 1 6.69 14.62 20.51
C MET A 1 6.61 14.36 19.02
N ILE A 2 7.64 14.73 18.27
CA ILE A 2 7.69 14.54 16.81
C ILE A 2 8.36 13.19 16.59
N VAL A 3 7.61 12.20 16.12
CA VAL A 3 8.17 10.89 15.76
C VAL A 3 8.66 11.02 14.32
N HIS A 4 9.96 11.26 14.17
CA HIS A 4 10.59 11.32 12.85
C HIS A 4 10.70 9.91 12.25
N CYS A 5 9.72 9.50 11.45
CA CYS A 5 9.94 8.43 10.49
C CYS A 5 10.86 8.99 9.39
N LYS A 6 12.16 8.68 9.47
CA LYS A 6 13.13 9.20 8.49
C LYS A 6 13.62 8.09 7.59
N GLN A 7 13.38 8.25 6.29
CA GLN A 7 14.12 7.61 5.21
C GLN A 7 15.62 7.66 5.46
N ARG A 8 16.29 6.49 5.49
CA ARG A 8 17.75 6.46 5.38
C ARG A 8 18.16 6.29 3.92
N HIS A 9 18.76 7.35 3.39
CA HIS A 9 19.72 7.26 2.29
C HIS A 9 20.74 6.16 2.59
N VAL A 10 20.87 5.21 1.67
CA VAL A 10 21.90 4.17 1.67
C VAL A 10 23.27 4.85 1.63
N LEU A 11 24.02 4.77 2.74
CA LEU A 11 25.46 5.03 2.73
C LEU A 11 26.18 3.88 3.46
N LEU A 12 26.61 2.93 2.63
CA LEU A 12 27.79 2.08 2.73
C LEU A 12 28.65 2.29 3.99
N LEU A 13 28.69 1.30 4.89
CA LEU A 13 29.88 1.02 5.69
C LEU A 13 30.21 -0.48 5.57
N LEU A 14 31.24 -0.72 4.76
CA LEU A 14 32.05 -1.93 4.74
C LEU A 14 32.59 -2.22 6.15
N VAL A 15 33.02 -3.47 6.36
CA VAL A 15 33.79 -4.03 7.49
C VAL A 15 32.98 -4.68 8.63
N VAL A 16 32.42 -5.87 8.37
CA VAL A 16 32.35 -6.93 9.40
C VAL A 16 32.90 -8.23 8.81
N SER A 17 33.95 -8.72 9.46
CA SER A 17 34.83 -9.83 9.08
C SER A 17 34.11 -11.11 8.64
N ALA A 18 34.71 -11.79 7.65
CA ALA A 18 34.27 -13.01 6.97
C ALA A 18 34.02 -14.26 7.87
N PHE A 19 34.07 -14.13 9.19
CA PHE A 19 33.83 -15.23 10.13
C PHE A 19 32.37 -15.38 10.59
N VAL A 20 31.52 -14.36 10.45
CA VAL A 20 30.10 -14.43 10.86
C VAL A 20 29.22 -15.11 9.79
N PHE A 21 29.71 -15.20 8.54
CA PHE A 21 28.98 -15.73 7.39
C PHE A 21 28.70 -17.25 7.44
N LEU A 22 29.49 -18.02 8.17
CA LEU A 22 29.38 -19.49 8.20
C LEU A 22 28.45 -20.04 9.29
N LEU A 23 28.06 -19.22 10.29
CA LEU A 23 27.12 -19.61 11.34
C LEU A 23 25.69 -19.10 11.12
N TYR A 24 25.47 -18.23 10.13
CA TYR A 24 24.15 -17.62 9.82
C TYR A 24 23.31 -18.39 8.78
N GLN A 25 23.75 -19.55 8.31
CA GLN A 25 23.08 -20.32 7.25
C GLN A 25 21.99 -21.30 7.78
N VAL A 26 21.53 -21.18 9.04
CA VAL A 26 20.50 -22.08 9.61
C VAL A 26 19.37 -21.36 10.36
N LEU A 27 19.06 -20.11 9.99
CA LEU A 27 17.77 -19.49 10.36
C LEU A 27 16.97 -19.24 9.08
N SER A 28 16.18 -20.25 8.73
CA SER A 28 15.07 -20.16 7.78
C SER A 28 14.06 -19.12 8.27
N LEU A 29 14.26 -17.86 7.91
CA LEU A 29 13.27 -16.79 7.99
C LEU A 29 12.87 -16.43 6.56
N ARG A 30 12.00 -17.26 5.97
CA ARG A 30 11.19 -16.79 4.84
C ARG A 30 10.26 -15.71 5.40
N ASP A 31 10.51 -14.48 4.98
CA ASP A 31 9.56 -13.38 4.92
C ASP A 31 8.88 -12.97 6.24
N LEU A 32 9.66 -12.67 7.28
CA LEU A 32 9.15 -11.76 8.33
C LEU A 32 9.15 -10.34 7.76
N GLN A 33 8.14 -10.07 6.95
CA GLN A 33 7.80 -8.80 6.32
C GLN A 33 7.25 -7.82 7.37
N LEU A 34 7.98 -7.65 8.48
CA LEU A 34 7.83 -6.51 9.37
C LEU A 34 9.02 -5.60 9.12
N SER A 35 8.98 -4.90 7.98
CA SER A 35 9.59 -3.57 7.97
C SER A 35 8.73 -2.71 8.88
N ALA A 36 8.90 -2.85 10.19
CA ALA A 36 8.67 -1.72 11.07
C ALA A 36 9.62 -0.64 10.56
N LYS A 37 9.08 0.33 9.82
CA LYS A 37 9.85 1.50 9.41
C LYS A 37 10.38 2.11 10.70
N GLU A 38 11.70 1.99 10.91
CA GLU A 38 12.34 2.31 12.19
C GLU A 38 11.95 3.73 12.61
N GLY A 39 11.08 3.84 13.62
CA GLY A 39 10.51 5.11 14.08
C GLY A 39 9.03 5.04 14.43
N CYS A 40 8.20 4.32 13.66
CA CYS A 40 6.76 4.22 13.89
C CYS A 40 6.43 2.85 14.58
N SER A 41 5.53 2.83 15.58
CA SER A 41 5.11 1.61 16.31
C SER A 41 4.34 0.68 15.38
N TRP A 42 4.37 -0.64 15.61
CA TRP A 42 3.57 -1.59 14.80
C TRP A 42 2.06 -1.31 14.82
N ARG A 43 1.58 -0.60 15.85
CA ARG A 43 0.17 -0.19 15.98
C ARG A 43 -0.20 0.97 15.07
N GLN A 44 0.79 1.69 14.57
CA GLN A 44 0.70 2.89 13.75
C GLN A 44 0.99 2.58 12.28
N ILE A 45 0.86 1.32 11.87
CA ILE A 45 1.11 0.92 10.49
C ILE A 45 -0.21 0.50 9.89
N ASP A 46 -0.59 1.16 8.80
CA ASP A 46 -1.86 0.99 8.11
C ASP A 46 -3.05 1.05 9.10
N ASP A 47 -3.02 1.99 10.07
CA ASP A 47 -4.02 2.12 11.15
C ASP A 47 -5.09 3.20 10.88
N ASP A 48 -5.10 3.74 9.66
CA ASP A 48 -5.98 4.79 9.17
C ASP A 48 -5.72 6.16 9.82
N TYR A 49 -4.50 6.37 10.34
CA TYR A 49 -4.03 7.64 10.87
C TYR A 49 -2.64 8.01 10.33
N CYS A 50 -2.45 9.28 9.98
CA CYS A 50 -1.18 9.75 9.42
C CYS A 50 -0.23 10.23 10.52
N ASP A 51 0.65 9.36 11.00
CA ASP A 51 1.66 9.61 12.02
C ASP A 51 3.00 10.08 11.45
N CYS A 52 3.43 9.51 10.32
CA CYS A 52 4.75 9.75 9.74
C CYS A 52 4.66 10.87 8.65
N GLU A 53 5.55 11.88 8.67
CA GLU A 53 5.50 13.03 7.73
C GLU A 53 5.61 12.62 6.25
N ASP A 54 6.31 11.52 5.96
CA ASP A 54 6.47 10.96 4.62
C ASP A 54 5.33 10.00 4.23
N GLY A 55 4.34 9.80 5.10
CA GLY A 55 3.16 8.94 4.90
C GLY A 55 3.51 7.47 4.73
N SER A 56 4.62 7.08 5.33
CA SER A 56 5.25 5.80 5.12
C SER A 56 4.62 4.68 5.97
N ASP A 57 3.92 5.04 7.03
CA ASP A 57 2.99 4.25 7.83
C ASP A 57 1.75 3.79 7.04
N GLU A 58 1.16 4.67 6.23
CA GLU A 58 -0.19 4.47 5.68
C GLU A 58 -0.15 4.04 4.21
N THR A 59 0.40 2.85 3.95
CA THR A 59 0.58 2.31 2.58
C THR A 59 -0.65 1.60 2.04
N LYS A 60 -1.51 1.12 2.93
CA LYS A 60 -2.76 0.40 2.62
C LYS A 60 -3.97 1.09 3.19
N THR A 61 -3.91 2.39 3.43
CA THR A 61 -5.05 3.20 3.88
C THR A 61 -5.04 4.52 3.11
N ASN A 62 -6.11 5.30 3.22
CA ASN A 62 -6.22 6.60 2.58
C ASN A 62 -5.87 7.78 3.52
N ALA A 63 -5.25 7.51 4.67
CA ALA A 63 -5.05 8.48 5.74
C ALA A 63 -3.96 9.54 5.44
N CYS A 64 -2.88 9.16 4.75
CA CYS A 64 -1.80 10.09 4.38
C CYS A 64 -1.91 10.55 2.92
N PRO A 65 -2.00 11.86 2.61
CA PRO A 65 -2.16 12.34 1.24
C PRO A 65 -0.91 12.14 0.35
N GLN A 66 0.28 12.07 0.96
CA GLN A 66 1.55 11.79 0.27
C GLN A 66 1.79 10.29 0.03
N SER A 67 1.03 9.40 0.66
CA SER A 67 1.25 7.97 0.52
C SER A 67 0.72 7.45 -0.82
N ARG A 68 1.31 6.34 -1.27
CA ARG A 68 0.97 5.70 -2.54
C ARG A 68 0.69 4.23 -2.31
N PHE A 69 -0.44 3.78 -2.84
CA PHE A 69 -0.79 2.37 -2.90
C PHE A 69 -0.18 1.72 -4.13
N GLN A 70 0.15 0.43 -4.00
CA GLN A 70 0.63 -0.38 -5.10
C GLN A 70 -0.41 -1.47 -5.39
N CYS A 71 -1.11 -1.36 -6.52
CA CYS A 71 -1.98 -2.42 -7.03
C CYS A 71 -1.17 -3.72 -7.15
N LYS A 72 -1.82 -4.86 -6.97
CA LYS A 72 -1.17 -6.17 -7.09
C LYS A 72 -0.50 -6.39 -8.45
N THR A 73 -1.04 -5.76 -9.50
CA THR A 73 -0.54 -5.83 -10.87
C THR A 73 0.55 -4.81 -11.22
N GLY A 74 0.94 -3.96 -10.27
CA GLY A 74 2.09 -3.07 -10.41
C GLY A 74 1.77 -1.59 -10.69
N THR A 75 0.49 -1.21 -10.81
CA THR A 75 0.09 0.20 -10.92
C THR A 75 0.19 0.89 -9.56
N SER A 76 0.74 2.10 -9.52
CA SER A 76 0.82 2.91 -8.30
C SER A 76 -0.26 3.98 -8.28
N LEU A 77 -1.07 4.02 -7.23
CA LEU A 77 -2.17 4.97 -7.04
C LEU A 77 -1.90 5.92 -5.87
N PRO A 78 -2.41 7.17 -5.89
CA PRO A 78 -2.50 7.97 -4.68
C PRO A 78 -3.43 7.30 -3.66
N SER A 79 -3.11 7.45 -2.38
CA SER A 79 -3.90 6.89 -1.26
C SER A 79 -5.36 7.31 -1.26
N SER A 80 -5.68 8.50 -1.80
CA SER A 80 -7.05 9.01 -1.92
C SER A 80 -7.99 8.13 -2.76
N ARG A 81 -7.44 7.23 -3.58
CA ARG A 81 -8.19 6.27 -4.42
C ARG A 81 -8.44 4.93 -3.73
N LEU A 82 -7.95 4.75 -2.51
CA LEU A 82 -8.19 3.53 -1.77
C LEU A 82 -9.56 3.58 -1.11
N ASN A 83 -10.37 2.57 -1.39
CA ASN A 83 -11.70 2.38 -0.82
C ASN A 83 -12.59 3.61 -0.99
N ASP A 84 -12.58 4.24 -2.16
CA ASP A 84 -13.47 5.35 -2.52
C ASP A 84 -14.73 4.87 -3.29
N GLY A 85 -14.81 3.58 -3.58
CA GLY A 85 -15.90 2.93 -4.30
C GLY A 85 -15.72 2.91 -5.82
N ILE A 86 -14.59 3.40 -6.33
CA ILE A 86 -14.18 3.37 -7.73
C ILE A 86 -13.01 2.38 -7.89
N CYS A 87 -13.04 1.59 -8.96
CA CYS A 87 -12.04 0.59 -9.25
C CYS A 87 -10.94 1.19 -10.14
N ASP A 88 -9.90 1.70 -9.52
CA ASP A 88 -8.72 2.26 -10.18
C ASP A 88 -7.67 1.19 -10.51
N CYS A 89 -7.49 0.18 -9.66
CA CYS A 89 -6.68 -0.97 -10.03
C CYS A 89 -7.45 -1.85 -11.04
N CYS A 90 -6.76 -2.38 -12.06
CA CYS A 90 -7.41 -3.26 -13.03
C CYS A 90 -7.94 -4.55 -12.38
N ASP A 91 -7.32 -5.01 -11.30
CA ASP A 91 -7.74 -6.19 -10.54
C ASP A 91 -8.68 -5.84 -9.38
N GLY A 92 -8.95 -4.55 -9.15
CA GLY A 92 -9.77 -4.06 -8.04
C GLY A 92 -9.13 -4.18 -6.66
N SER A 93 -7.81 -4.36 -6.58
CA SER A 93 -7.10 -4.54 -5.30
C SER A 93 -7.11 -3.31 -4.39
N ASP A 94 -7.53 -2.15 -4.88
CA ASP A 94 -7.72 -0.88 -4.18
C ASP A 94 -9.02 -0.78 -3.36
N GLU A 95 -9.99 -1.68 -3.58
CA GLU A 95 -11.34 -1.62 -2.99
C GLU A 95 -11.66 -2.79 -2.04
N TRP A 96 -10.68 -3.23 -1.24
CA TRP A 96 -10.82 -4.44 -0.39
C TRP A 96 -11.83 -4.29 0.76
N LEU A 97 -12.14 -3.06 1.20
CA LEU A 97 -13.18 -2.82 2.22
C LEU A 97 -14.59 -3.00 1.65
N GLY A 98 -14.74 -3.14 0.33
CA GLY A 98 -16.04 -3.28 -0.32
C GLY A 98 -16.91 -2.03 -0.18
N ARG A 99 -16.30 -0.84 -0.07
CA ARG A 99 -17.06 0.41 -0.09
C ARG A 99 -17.72 0.56 -1.45
N THR A 100 -18.96 1.05 -1.46
CA THR A 100 -19.72 1.24 -2.69
C THR A 100 -20.15 2.68 -2.82
N VAL A 101 -20.19 3.16 -4.05
CA VAL A 101 -20.80 4.45 -4.36
C VAL A 101 -22.30 4.48 -3.98
N PRO A 102 -22.88 5.66 -3.69
CA PRO A 102 -24.31 5.82 -3.47
C PRO A 102 -25.16 5.27 -4.63
N SER A 103 -26.36 4.78 -4.31
CA SER A 103 -27.28 4.18 -5.28
C SER A 103 -27.64 5.11 -6.44
N GLU A 104 -27.67 6.42 -6.17
CA GLU A 104 -28.08 7.46 -7.11
C GLU A 104 -27.09 7.63 -8.26
N ILE A 105 -25.82 7.27 -8.02
CA ILE A 105 -24.75 7.38 -9.03
C ILE A 105 -24.26 6.00 -9.51
N ARG A 106 -24.96 4.92 -9.13
CA ARG A 106 -24.58 3.56 -9.52
C ARG A 106 -24.83 3.36 -11.01
N LEU A 107 -23.77 3.02 -11.74
CA LEU A 107 -23.80 2.81 -13.19
C LEU A 107 -24.00 1.33 -13.52
N THR A 108 -24.72 1.06 -14.61
CA THR A 108 -24.76 -0.27 -15.23
C THR A 108 -23.41 -0.59 -15.87
N ASP A 109 -23.09 -1.87 -16.04
CA ASP A 109 -21.82 -2.29 -16.69
C ASP A 109 -21.61 -1.63 -18.06
N ALA A 110 -22.67 -1.52 -18.87
CA ALA A 110 -22.61 -0.86 -20.17
C ALA A 110 -22.31 0.65 -20.06
N GLN A 111 -22.82 1.33 -19.02
CA GLN A 111 -22.50 2.73 -18.76
C GLN A 111 -21.06 2.89 -18.29
N GLN A 112 -20.58 2.02 -17.40
CA GLN A 112 -19.19 2.03 -16.93
C GLN A 112 -18.21 1.85 -18.08
N GLU A 113 -18.45 0.89 -18.97
CA GLU A 113 -17.63 0.69 -20.17
C GLU A 113 -17.66 1.91 -21.10
N LYS A 114 -18.80 2.58 -21.22
CA LYS A 114 -18.93 3.79 -22.04
C LYS A 114 -18.17 4.98 -21.46
N VAL A 115 -18.15 5.15 -20.14
CA VAL A 115 -17.49 6.31 -19.49
C VAL A 115 -16.05 6.01 -19.05
N GLY A 116 -15.65 4.74 -19.02
CA GLY A 116 -14.33 4.32 -18.56
C GLY A 116 -14.11 4.44 -17.06
N VAL A 117 -15.19 4.58 -16.28
CA VAL A 117 -15.16 4.64 -14.81
C VAL A 117 -15.93 3.45 -14.29
N PHE A 118 -15.30 2.72 -13.38
CA PHE A 118 -15.84 1.45 -12.90
C PHE A 118 -15.99 1.51 -11.39
N GLN A 119 -17.07 0.95 -10.86
CA GLN A 119 -17.47 1.07 -9.47
C GLN A 119 -17.38 -0.29 -8.79
N SER A 120 -17.18 -0.25 -7.48
CA SER A 120 -17.20 -1.42 -6.60
C SER A 120 -18.61 -2.07 -6.55
N PRO A 121 -18.74 -3.41 -6.47
CA PRO A 121 -17.65 -4.41 -6.39
C PRO A 121 -16.85 -4.54 -7.68
N CYS A 122 -15.53 -4.50 -7.55
CA CYS A 122 -14.62 -4.51 -8.69
C CYS A 122 -14.57 -5.87 -9.39
N LYS A 123 -14.49 -5.82 -10.71
CA LYS A 123 -14.22 -6.98 -11.58
C LYS A 123 -12.79 -6.88 -12.07
N ASP A 124 -12.09 -8.01 -12.16
CA ASP A 124 -10.77 -8.07 -12.78
C ASP A 124 -10.87 -7.76 -14.28
N ARG A 125 -10.12 -6.74 -14.71
CA ARG A 125 -10.04 -6.21 -16.07
C ARG A 125 -8.61 -6.15 -16.57
N CYS A 126 -7.63 -6.79 -15.92
CA CYS A 126 -6.22 -6.66 -16.30
C CYS A 126 -5.88 -7.28 -17.67
N SER A 127 -6.77 -8.09 -18.24
CA SER A 127 -6.63 -8.72 -19.56
C SER A 127 -7.51 -8.08 -20.65
N LYS A 128 -8.20 -6.97 -20.35
CA LYS A 128 -8.98 -6.20 -21.33
C LYS A 128 -8.10 -5.17 -22.03
#